data_AF-A0A937Y5I2-F1
#
_entry.id   AF-A0A937Y5I2-F1
#
_cell.length_a   1.000
_cell.length_b   1.000
_cell.length_c   1.000
_cell.angle_alpha   90.00
_cell.angle_beta   90.00
_cell.angle_gamma   90.00
#
_symmetry.space_group_name_H-M   'P 1'
#
loop_
_entity.id
_entity.type
_entity.pdbx_description
1 polymer ?
#
loop_
_entity_poly.entity_id
_entity_poly.type
_entity_poly.pdbx_seq_one_letter_code
_entity_poly.pdbx_strand_id
1 'polypeptide(L)'
;MKTPTPTGSEFNAGQYSIVAPKGSPAPLLNQASAEIVKAARAPAFGERLKVLGIEIIVGGRKELSDFRTSERKRVTEIVKATNISITR
;
A
#
# COMPACT_ATOMS: atom_id res chain seq x y z
N MET A 1 15.74 -0.14 5.05
CA MET A 1 15.39 1.03 5.87
C MET A 1 14.24 0.63 6.77
N LYS A 2 14.41 0.85 8.07
CA LYS A 2 13.42 0.52 9.11
C LYS A 2 12.24 1.48 8.95
N THR A 3 11.02 0.97 8.81
CA THR A 3 9.82 1.80 8.79
C THR A 3 9.75 2.61 10.09
N PRO A 4 9.51 3.94 10.04
CA PRO A 4 9.20 4.68 11.25
C PRO A 4 7.89 4.12 11.80
N THR A 5 7.87 3.78 13.08
CA THR A 5 6.63 3.49 13.78
C THR A 5 5.82 4.78 13.83
N PRO A 6 4.59 4.83 13.26
CA PRO A 6 3.81 6.05 13.22
C PRO A 6 3.54 6.51 14.64
N THR A 7 4.11 7.66 14.99
CA THR A 7 4.17 8.15 16.37
C THR A 7 2.90 8.91 16.68
N GLY A 8 1.76 8.23 16.85
CA GLY A 8 0.51 8.76 17.43
C GLY A 8 -0.20 9.95 16.75
N SER A 9 0.47 10.71 15.87
CA SER A 9 -0.01 11.96 15.27
C SER A 9 0.12 12.00 13.74
N GLU A 10 0.64 10.97 13.10
CA GLU A 10 0.69 10.86 11.63
C GLU A 10 -0.63 10.31 11.10
N PHE A 11 -1.46 11.19 10.54
CA PHE A 11 -2.67 10.81 9.83
C PHE A 11 -2.30 10.17 8.48
N ASN A 12 -2.24 8.84 8.46
CA ASN A 12 -2.12 8.09 7.21
C ASN A 12 -3.51 7.95 6.57
N ALA A 13 -3.80 8.80 5.58
CA ALA A 13 -5.11 8.91 4.91
C ALA A 13 -5.54 7.66 4.12
N GLY A 14 -4.63 6.70 3.91
CA GLY A 14 -4.88 5.44 3.21
C GLY A 14 -3.74 5.07 2.28
N GLN A 15 -3.66 3.79 1.91
CA GLN A 15 -2.65 3.29 0.99
C GLN A 15 -3.26 2.99 -0.39
N TYR A 16 -2.58 3.45 -1.44
CA TYR A 16 -2.85 3.05 -2.82
C TYR A 16 -2.05 1.80 -3.19
N SER A 17 -2.64 0.91 -3.98
CA SER A 17 -1.98 -0.33 -4.40
C SER A 17 -2.44 -0.75 -5.79
N ILE A 18 -1.52 -1.25 -6.60
CA ILE A 18 -1.81 -1.82 -7.92
C ILE A 18 -2.06 -3.31 -7.74
N VAL A 19 -3.18 -3.80 -8.26
CA VAL A 19 -3.60 -5.21 -8.16
C VAL A 19 -3.81 -5.81 -9.54
N ALA A 20 -3.55 -7.11 -9.66
CA ALA A 20 -3.80 -7.87 -10.87
C ALA A 20 -4.83 -8.98 -10.61
N PRO A 21 -5.53 -9.47 -11.65
CA PRO A 21 -6.50 -10.56 -11.52
C PRO A 21 -5.89 -11.84 -10.92
N LYS A 22 -6.72 -12.61 -10.21
CA LYS A 22 -6.35 -13.94 -9.72
C LYS A 22 -5.94 -14.83 -10.90
N GLY A 23 -4.79 -15.48 -10.79
CA GLY A 23 -4.24 -16.35 -11.83
C GLY A 23 -3.26 -15.67 -12.79
N SER A 24 -2.97 -14.37 -12.59
CA SER A 24 -1.96 -13.68 -13.39
C SER A 24 -0.59 -14.37 -13.31
N PRO A 25 0.14 -14.56 -14.44
CA PRO A 25 1.43 -15.24 -14.44
C PRO A 25 2.45 -14.55 -13.53
N ALA A 26 3.07 -15.33 -12.63
CA ALA A 26 4.07 -14.82 -11.69
C ALA A 26 5.24 -14.05 -12.36
N PRO A 27 5.75 -14.45 -13.54
CA PRO A 27 6.80 -13.71 -14.24
C PRO A 27 6.35 -12.30 -14.68
N LEU A 28 5.14 -12.16 -15.21
CA LEU A 28 4.61 -10.86 -15.64
C LEU A 28 4.39 -9.93 -14.45
N LEU A 29 3.87 -10.47 -13.35
CA LEU A 29 3.71 -9.70 -12.12
C LEU A 29 5.05 -9.27 -11.52
N ASN A 30 6.10 -10.09 -11.64
CA ASN A 30 7.44 -9.73 -11.20
C ASN A 30 7.99 -8.57 -12.04
N GLN A 31 7.88 -8.67 -13.36
CA GLN A 31 8.32 -7.62 -14.28
C GLN A 31 7.57 -6.31 -14.04
N ALA A 32 6.24 -6.36 -13.93
CA ALA A 32 5.43 -5.18 -13.63
C ALA A 32 5.83 -4.55 -12.30
N SER A 33 6.02 -5.36 -11.25
CA SER A 33 6.49 -4.86 -9.95
C SER A 33 7.85 -4.19 -10.04
N ALA A 34 8.78 -4.73 -10.83
CA ALA A 34 10.12 -4.14 -11.01
C ALA A 34 10.05 -2.78 -11.72
N GLU A 35 9.26 -2.66 -12.79
CA GLU A 35 9.09 -1.40 -13.51
C GLU A 35 8.35 -0.36 -12.68
N ILE A 36 7.34 -0.75 -11.89
CA ILE A 36 6.65 0.15 -10.95
C ILE A 36 7.64 0.68 -9.91
N VAL A 37 8.47 -0.17 -9.33
CA VAL A 37 9.50 0.23 -8.36
C VAL A 37 10.49 1.21 -8.99
N LYS A 38 10.89 0.96 -10.24
CA LYS A 38 11.79 1.86 -10.99
C LYS A 38 11.14 3.21 -11.24
N ALA A 39 9.89 3.24 -11.69
CA ALA A 39 9.13 4.47 -11.91
C ALA A 39 8.90 5.24 -10.60
N ALA A 40 8.62 4.55 -9.51
CA ALA A 40 8.43 5.14 -8.18
C ALA A 40 9.71 5.81 -7.64
N ARG A 41 10.89 5.31 -8.05
CA ARG A 41 12.20 5.91 -7.70
C ARG A 41 12.61 7.05 -8.63
N ALA A 42 11.89 7.30 -9.71
CA ALA A 42 12.20 8.42 -10.59
C ALA A 42 11.96 9.75 -9.84
N PRO A 43 12.93 10.68 -9.84
CA PRO A 43 12.84 11.91 -9.05
C PRO A 43 11.63 12.76 -9.44
N ALA A 44 11.32 12.84 -10.74
CA ALA A 44 10.15 13.55 -11.24
C ALA A 44 8.81 12.96 -10.73
N PHE A 45 8.77 11.67 -10.41
CA PHE A 45 7.59 11.02 -9.85
C PHE A 45 7.50 11.26 -8.33
N GLY A 46 8.64 11.13 -7.64
CA GLY A 46 8.76 11.43 -6.21
C GLY A 46 8.36 12.86 -5.86
N GLU A 47 8.81 13.85 -6.63
CA GLU A 47 8.48 15.26 -6.40
C GLU A 47 6.98 15.53 -6.56
N ARG A 48 6.34 14.95 -7.58
CA ARG A 48 4.89 15.09 -7.79
C ARG A 48 4.08 14.45 -6.66
N LEU A 49 4.50 13.28 -6.17
CA LEU A 49 3.81 12.61 -5.08
C LEU A 49 4.00 13.34 -3.75
N LYS A 50 5.17 13.93 -3.49
CA LYS A 50 5.40 14.79 -2.31
C LYS A 50 4.47 16.00 -2.29
N VAL A 51 4.23 16.65 -3.43
CA VAL A 51 3.29 17.78 -3.54
C VAL A 51 1.87 17.36 -3.15
N LEU A 52 1.50 16.10 -3.41
CA LEU A 52 0.19 15.55 -3.05
C LEU A 52 0.13 15.00 -1.61
N GLY A 53 1.20 15.15 -0.82
CA GLY A 53 1.31 14.56 0.52
C GLY A 53 1.39 13.03 0.51
N ILE A 54 1.77 12.43 -0.63
CA ILE A 54 1.89 10.98 -0.79
C ILE A 54 3.34 10.57 -0.53
N GLU A 55 3.54 9.77 0.50
CA GLU A 55 4.81 9.11 0.75
C GLU A 55 4.93 7.81 -0.05
N ILE A 56 6.04 7.67 -0.76
CA ILE A 56 6.32 6.47 -1.55
C ILE A 56 6.96 5.42 -0.65
N ILE A 57 6.15 4.45 -0.22
CA ILE A 57 6.66 3.20 0.35
C ILE A 57 6.98 2.27 -0.83
N VAL A 58 8.26 2.19 -1.19
CA VAL A 58 8.72 1.29 -2.25
C VAL A 58 8.81 -0.14 -1.71
N GLY A 59 7.66 -0.77 -1.51
CA GLY A 59 7.55 -2.15 -1.09
C GLY A 59 7.34 -3.09 -2.28
N GLY A 60 8.08 -4.20 -2.31
CA GLY A 60 7.87 -5.26 -3.31
C GLY A 60 6.54 -5.99 -3.10
N ARG A 61 6.18 -6.91 -4.00
CA ARG A 61 4.89 -7.65 -3.92
C ARG A 61 4.63 -8.34 -2.58
N LYS A 62 5.68 -8.87 -1.94
CA LYS A 62 5.56 -9.54 -0.63
C LYS A 62 5.12 -8.56 0.45
N GLU A 63 5.78 -7.41 0.51
CA GLU A 63 5.49 -6.36 1.49
C GLU A 63 4.07 -5.81 1.31
N LEU A 64 3.63 -5.65 0.06
CA LEU A 64 2.23 -5.31 -0.23
C LEU A 64 1.25 -6.39 0.27
N SER A 65 1.57 -7.67 0.08
CA SER A 65 0.71 -8.77 0.54
C SER A 65 0.64 -8.83 2.07
N ASP A 66 1.77 -8.65 2.74
CA ASP A 66 1.86 -8.66 4.19
C ASP A 66 1.06 -7.48 4.78
N PHE A 67 1.24 -6.28 4.23
CA PHE A 67 0.49 -5.08 4.65
C PHE A 67 -1.02 -5.24 4.45
N ARG A 68 -1.46 -5.76 3.28
CA ARG A 68 -2.90 -5.99 3.04
C ARG A 68 -3.49 -6.96 4.06
N THR A 69 -2.71 -7.96 4.49
CA THR A 69 -3.15 -8.93 5.49
C THR A 69 -3.28 -8.27 6.86
N SER A 70 -2.30 -7.45 7.27
CA SER A 70 -2.36 -6.74 8.55
C SER A 70 -3.49 -5.70 8.58
N GLU A 71 -3.65 -4.92 7.51
CA GLU A 71 -4.72 -3.92 7.44
C GLU A 71 -6.10 -4.56 7.43
N ARG A 72 -6.28 -5.66 6.68
CA ARG A 72 -7.55 -6.38 6.70
C ARG A 72 -7.88 -6.87 8.10
N LYS A 73 -6.90 -7.37 8.85
CA LYS A 73 -7.11 -7.78 10.25
C LYS A 73 -7.51 -6.58 11.11
N ARG A 74 -6.73 -5.49 11.09
CA ARG A 74 -6.99 -4.26 11.86
C ARG A 74 -8.39 -3.69 11.57
N VAL A 75 -8.73 -3.51 10.31
CA VAL A 75 -10.03 -2.96 9.90
C VAL A 75 -11.16 -3.89 10.30
N THR A 76 -11.00 -5.21 10.18
CA THR A 76 -12.02 -6.18 10.62
C THR A 76 -12.26 -6.11 12.12
N GLU A 77 -11.21 -5.96 12.93
CA GLU A 77 -11.33 -5.81 14.39
C GLU A 77 -12.07 -4.51 14.75
N ILE A 78 -11.74 -3.40 14.10
CA ILE A 78 -12.43 -2.12 14.29
C ILE A 78 -13.92 -2.23 13.92
N VAL A 79 -14.23 -2.80 12.75
CA VAL A 79 -15.61 -2.98 12.27
C VAL A 79 -16.43 -3.83 13.25
N LYS A 80 -15.84 -4.91 13.77
CA LYS A 80 -16.50 -5.78 14.76
C LYS A 80 -16.71 -5.07 16.10
N ALA A 81 -15.75 -4.28 16.56
CA ALA A 81 -15.85 -3.55 17.82
C ALA A 81 -16.86 -2.40 17.77
N THR A 82 -17.05 -1.79 16.59
CA THR A 82 -17.90 -0.60 16.39
C THR A 82 -19.28 -0.92 15.84
N ASN A 83 -19.55 -2.18 15.48
CA ASN A 83 -20.80 -2.65 14.86
C ASN A 83 -21.19 -1.86 13.60
N ILE A 84 -20.20 -1.34 12.87
CA ILE A 84 -20.40 -0.56 11.65
C ILE A 84 -20.63 -1.52 10.48
N SER A 85 -21.78 -1.43 9.82
CA SER A 85 -22.05 -2.12 8.56
C SER A 85 -22.21 -1.12 7.42
N ILE A 86 -21.48 -1.32 6.32
CA ILE A 86 -21.72 -0.58 5.07
C ILE A 86 -22.86 -1.29 4.35
N THR A 87 -24.11 -0.91 4.67
CA THR A 87 -25.28 -1.32 3.91
C THR A 87 -25.31 -0.52 2.60
N ARG A 88 -25.50 -1.23 1.49
CA ARG A 88 -25.58 -0.65 0.14
C ARG A 88 -26.86 0.14 -0.06
#